data_AF-A0A3C1UCN1-F1
#
_entry.id   AF-A0A3C1UCN1-F1
#
_cell.length_a   1.000
_cell.length_b   1.000
_cell.length_c   1.000
_cell.angle_alpha   90.00
_cell.angle_beta   90.00
_cell.angle_gamma   90.00
#
_symmetry.space_group_name_H-M   'P 1'
#
loop_
_entity.id
_entity.type
_entity.pdbx_description
1 polymer ?
#
loop_
_entity_poly.entity_id
_entity_poly.type
_entity_poly.pdbx_seq_one_letter_code
_entity_poly.pdbx_strand_id
1 'polypeptide(L)'
;WIIPIEWKYTESYDDCKSGDKSNEGITYKIETNPHKKPKGEVRLDRYSALIKNSEQLRSIPSFVENPNYDFQGSVYFFEPFYQLMRQTLWAEQMIQHKEEEDIKADHYLHIHVIPQEDTDLLNKEYRPANNNNMEDTWRACLVDQSKYLIVDPKNLMLPIKDSYPELWDYLAKRYFNN
;
A
#
# COMPACT_ATOMS: atom_id res chain seq x y z
N TRP A 1 -3.83 6.64 18.51
CA TRP A 1 -3.47 5.63 17.51
C TRP A 1 -4.27 5.88 16.24
N ILE A 2 -3.67 5.71 15.07
CA ILE A 2 -4.35 5.65 13.76
C ILE A 2 -4.16 4.24 13.22
N ILE A 3 -5.23 3.58 12.76
CA ILE A 3 -5.15 2.21 12.25
C ILE A 3 -5.71 2.20 10.83
N PRO A 4 -4.87 2.45 9.81
CA PRO A 4 -5.28 2.25 8.42
C PRO A 4 -5.51 0.75 8.19
N ILE A 5 -6.72 0.41 7.74
CA ILE A 5 -7.10 -0.96 7.39
C ILE A 5 -7.35 -1.01 5.89
N GLU A 6 -6.56 -1.82 5.20
CA GLU A 6 -6.76 -2.13 3.78
C GLU A 6 -7.21 -3.58 3.66
N TRP A 7 -8.34 -3.83 3.00
CA TRP A 7 -8.88 -5.19 2.84
C TRP A 7 -8.76 -5.62 1.38
N LYS A 8 -8.11 -6.77 1.14
CA LYS A 8 -7.97 -7.42 -0.17
C LYS A 8 -8.79 -8.70 -0.20
N TYR A 9 -9.23 -9.07 -1.39
CA TYR A 9 -10.09 -10.21 -1.61
C TYR A 9 -9.75 -11.02 -2.86
N THR A 10 -9.70 -10.39 -4.03
CA THR A 10 -9.39 -11.08 -5.31
C THR A 10 -8.62 -10.16 -6.26
N GLU A 11 -7.95 -9.14 -5.73
CA GLU A 11 -7.25 -8.16 -6.53
C GLU A 11 -6.03 -8.78 -7.19
N SER A 12 -6.03 -8.79 -8.51
CA SER A 12 -4.81 -8.98 -9.30
C SER A 12 -4.28 -7.64 -9.75
N TYR A 13 -2.98 -7.45 -9.56
CA TYR A 13 -2.29 -6.23 -9.97
C TYR A 13 -1.42 -6.48 -11.19
N ASP A 14 -1.24 -5.47 -12.02
CA ASP A 14 -0.25 -5.49 -13.09
C ASP A 14 1.04 -4.82 -12.59
N ASP A 15 2.16 -5.49 -12.76
CA ASP A 15 3.50 -4.98 -12.44
C ASP A 15 4.31 -4.62 -13.70
N CYS A 16 3.65 -4.57 -14.86
CA CYS A 16 4.25 -4.13 -16.11
C CYS A 16 4.17 -2.60 -16.26
N LYS A 17 4.78 -2.06 -17.31
CA LYS A 17 4.84 -0.61 -17.54
C LYS A 17 3.48 0.09 -17.49
N SER A 18 2.39 -0.56 -17.92
CA SER A 18 1.03 0.02 -17.87
C SER A 18 0.43 0.09 -16.46
N GLY A 19 1.01 -0.62 -15.49
CA GLY A 19 0.66 -0.59 -14.07
C GLY A 19 1.40 0.47 -13.26
N ASP A 20 2.47 1.04 -13.81
CA ASP A 20 3.34 2.02 -13.13
C ASP A 20 2.73 3.42 -13.06
N LYS A 21 2.04 3.75 -11.98
CA LYS A 21 1.28 5.01 -11.86
C LYS A 21 2.10 6.28 -12.01
N SER A 22 3.43 6.21 -11.85
CA SER A 22 4.33 7.36 -12.08
C SER A 22 4.46 7.74 -13.56
N ASN A 23 4.06 6.82 -14.46
CA ASN A 23 4.15 6.96 -15.91
C ASN A 23 2.80 7.16 -16.63
N GLU A 24 1.69 7.16 -15.88
CA GLU A 24 0.34 7.36 -16.44
C GLU A 24 0.20 8.75 -17.07
N GLY A 25 -0.26 8.80 -18.33
CA GLY A 25 -0.38 10.05 -19.09
C GLY A 25 0.91 10.50 -19.76
N ILE A 26 2.07 9.90 -19.44
CA ILE A 26 3.37 10.17 -20.07
C ILE A 26 3.62 9.14 -21.19
N THR A 27 3.53 7.86 -20.84
CA THR A 27 3.88 6.76 -21.77
C THR A 27 2.69 5.88 -22.15
N TYR A 28 1.67 5.79 -21.29
CA TYR A 28 0.46 5.02 -21.53
C TYR A 28 -0.75 5.74 -20.92
N LYS A 29 -1.97 5.41 -21.39
CA LYS A 29 -3.21 6.15 -21.02
C LYS A 29 -3.01 7.67 -21.20
N ILE A 30 -2.47 8.05 -22.37
CA ILE A 30 -2.05 9.42 -22.69
C ILE A 30 -3.24 10.37 -22.62
N GLU A 31 -3.04 11.50 -21.95
CA GLU A 31 -4.05 12.56 -21.83
C GLU A 31 -4.18 13.30 -23.17
N THR A 32 -5.41 13.47 -23.66
CA THR A 32 -5.67 14.10 -24.96
C THR A 32 -5.76 15.62 -24.85
N ASN A 33 -5.89 16.16 -23.64
CA ASN A 33 -5.87 17.59 -23.38
C ASN A 33 -4.41 18.10 -23.19
N PRO A 34 -3.87 18.90 -24.11
CA PRO A 34 -2.47 19.37 -24.06
C PRO A 34 -2.19 20.34 -22.90
N HIS A 35 -3.22 20.91 -22.27
CA HIS A 35 -3.07 21.83 -21.14
C HIS A 35 -3.07 21.13 -19.78
N LYS A 36 -3.31 19.81 -19.76
CA LYS A 36 -3.39 19.05 -18.52
C LYS A 36 -2.09 18.29 -18.28
N LYS A 37 -1.46 18.55 -17.14
CA LYS A 37 -0.25 17.87 -16.72
C LYS A 37 -0.48 16.34 -16.64
N PRO A 38 0.45 15.49 -17.12
CA PRO A 38 0.34 14.05 -17.00
C PRO A 38 0.12 13.62 -15.55
N LYS A 39 -0.77 12.65 -15.34
CA LYS A 39 -1.12 12.19 -13.99
C LYS A 39 0.08 11.61 -13.24
N GLY A 40 0.97 10.94 -13.96
CA GLY A 40 2.21 10.39 -13.43
C GLY A 40 3.09 11.46 -12.81
N GLU A 41 3.34 12.55 -13.53
CA GLU A 41 4.09 13.70 -13.02
C GLU A 41 3.41 14.33 -11.81
N VAL A 42 2.08 14.49 -11.85
CA VAL A 42 1.33 15.03 -10.70
C VAL A 42 1.50 14.17 -9.44
N ARG A 43 1.62 12.85 -9.58
CA ARG A 43 1.85 11.94 -8.45
C ARG A 43 3.29 11.99 -7.95
N LEU A 44 4.26 12.04 -8.85
CA LEU A 44 5.67 12.19 -8.50
C LEU A 44 5.90 13.48 -7.71
N ASP A 45 5.43 14.62 -8.22
CA ASP A 45 5.51 15.91 -7.53
C ASP A 45 4.94 15.85 -6.11
N ARG A 46 3.82 15.16 -5.95
CA ARG A 46 3.10 15.07 -4.68
C ARG A 46 3.82 14.20 -3.65
N TYR A 47 4.31 13.03 -4.06
CA TYR A 47 4.76 12.02 -3.11
C TYR A 47 6.27 11.91 -2.97
N SER A 48 7.08 12.31 -3.97
CA SER A 48 8.53 12.09 -3.93
C SER A 48 9.22 12.79 -2.76
N ALA A 49 8.81 14.03 -2.42
CA ALA A 49 9.34 14.73 -1.26
C ALA A 49 8.89 14.09 0.07
N LEU A 50 7.62 13.65 0.13
CA LEU A 50 7.07 12.98 1.31
C LEU A 50 7.76 11.63 1.57
N ILE A 51 8.01 10.83 0.53
CA ILE A 51 8.75 9.56 0.67
C ILE A 51 10.18 9.81 1.15
N LYS A 52 10.86 10.85 0.64
CA LYS A 52 12.22 11.21 1.08
C LYS A 52 12.30 11.60 2.55
N ASN A 53 11.27 12.28 3.04
CA ASN A 53 11.20 12.80 4.40
C ASN A 53 10.46 11.87 5.36
N SER A 54 9.96 10.73 4.89
CA SER A 54 9.25 9.75 5.71
C SER A 54 10.21 9.11 6.71
N GLU A 55 9.76 8.96 7.96
CA GLU A 55 10.51 8.23 8.98
C GLU A 55 10.33 6.72 8.82
N GLN A 56 9.20 6.31 8.23
CA GLN A 56 8.85 4.92 8.01
C GLN A 56 9.29 4.39 6.66
N LEU A 57 9.08 5.14 5.58
CA LEU A 57 9.40 4.67 4.23
C LEU A 57 10.87 4.91 3.92
N ARG A 58 11.54 3.86 3.46
CA ARG A 58 12.92 3.98 3.00
C ARG A 58 12.93 4.75 1.68
N SER A 59 13.72 5.81 1.60
CA SER A 59 13.97 6.51 0.33
C SER A 59 14.51 5.56 -0.76
N ILE A 60 15.31 4.57 -0.35
CA ILE A 60 15.83 3.49 -1.18
C ILE A 60 15.44 2.17 -0.51
N PRO A 61 14.51 1.38 -1.08
CA PRO A 61 14.14 0.08 -0.53
C PRO A 61 15.35 -0.85 -0.38
N SER A 62 15.33 -1.75 0.60
CA SER A 62 16.53 -2.54 0.95
C SER A 62 16.99 -3.54 -0.11
N PHE A 63 16.14 -3.84 -1.10
CA PHE A 63 16.47 -4.68 -2.26
C PHE A 63 17.09 -3.87 -3.42
N VAL A 64 17.30 -2.56 -3.27
CA VAL A 64 17.86 -1.68 -4.31
C VAL A 64 19.24 -1.19 -3.90
N GLU A 65 20.25 -1.46 -4.73
CA GLU A 65 21.65 -1.10 -4.46
C GLU A 65 22.08 0.26 -5.06
N ASN A 66 21.15 1.00 -5.70
CA ASN A 66 21.50 2.20 -6.47
C ASN A 66 21.41 3.49 -5.63
N PRO A 67 22.51 4.27 -5.49
CA PRO A 67 22.50 5.55 -4.76
C PRO A 67 21.68 6.66 -5.43
N ASN A 68 21.37 6.51 -6.73
CA ASN A 68 20.54 7.44 -7.50
C ASN A 68 19.14 6.87 -7.76
N TYR A 69 18.57 6.15 -6.79
CA TYR A 69 17.24 5.56 -6.91
C TYR A 69 16.20 6.59 -7.35
N ASP A 70 15.56 6.35 -8.49
CA ASP A 70 14.48 7.18 -9.01
C ASP A 70 13.14 6.64 -8.51
N PHE A 71 12.24 7.55 -8.14
CA PHE A 71 10.88 7.21 -7.78
C PHE A 71 10.01 6.91 -9.00
N GLN A 72 10.32 7.48 -10.17
CA GLN A 72 9.63 7.11 -11.40
C GLN A 72 9.94 5.65 -11.73
N GLY A 73 8.91 4.82 -11.91
CA GLY A 73 9.06 3.38 -12.07
C GLY A 73 9.42 2.61 -10.81
N SER A 74 9.46 3.26 -9.63
CA SER A 74 9.72 2.57 -8.36
C SER A 74 8.52 1.76 -7.87
N VAL A 75 8.78 0.81 -6.98
CA VAL A 75 7.78 -0.02 -6.31
C VAL A 75 6.64 0.80 -5.69
N TYR A 76 6.93 2.01 -5.19
CA TYR A 76 5.95 2.90 -4.57
C TYR A 76 4.83 3.35 -5.50
N PHE A 77 4.96 3.17 -6.82
CA PHE A 77 3.96 3.56 -7.81
C PHE A 77 3.26 2.37 -8.48
N PHE A 78 3.47 1.15 -7.98
CA PHE A 78 2.73 -0.05 -8.39
C PHE A 78 1.75 -0.49 -7.30
N GLU A 79 0.62 -1.08 -7.68
CA GLU A 79 -0.28 -1.67 -6.70
C GLU A 79 0.22 -3.05 -6.23
N PRO A 80 0.00 -3.42 -4.95
CA PRO A 80 -0.74 -2.68 -3.93
C PRO A 80 0.10 -1.61 -3.19
N PHE A 81 1.41 -1.55 -3.45
CA PHE A 81 2.34 -0.70 -2.69
C PHE A 81 2.04 0.80 -2.78
N TYR A 82 1.45 1.27 -3.88
CA TYR A 82 1.02 2.66 -4.04
C TYR A 82 -0.13 3.03 -3.10
N GLN A 83 -1.01 2.10 -2.75
CA GLN A 83 -2.00 2.31 -1.69
C GLN A 83 -1.32 2.36 -0.31
N LEU A 84 -0.47 1.38 -0.01
CA LEU A 84 0.23 1.27 1.27
C LEU A 84 1.15 2.47 1.55
N MET A 85 1.86 2.95 0.53
CA MET A 85 2.70 4.16 0.58
C MET A 85 1.86 5.37 0.94
N ARG A 86 0.74 5.61 0.25
CA ARG A 86 -0.10 6.78 0.51
C ARG A 86 -0.72 6.74 1.91
N GLN A 87 -1.14 5.57 2.37
CA GLN A 87 -1.70 5.39 3.72
C GLN A 87 -0.64 5.62 4.79
N THR A 88 0.61 5.17 4.56
CA THR A 88 1.73 5.42 5.46
C THR A 88 2.04 6.91 5.56
N LEU A 89 2.21 7.59 4.42
CA LEU A 89 2.47 9.02 4.40
C LEU A 89 1.34 9.82 5.05
N TRP A 90 0.08 9.45 4.77
CA TRP A 90 -1.07 10.10 5.41
C TRP A 90 -1.04 9.94 6.94
N ALA A 91 -0.80 8.73 7.45
CA ALA A 91 -0.72 8.50 8.89
C ALA A 91 0.43 9.28 9.55
N GLU A 92 1.60 9.35 8.90
CA GLU A 92 2.72 10.18 9.38
C GLU A 92 2.36 11.66 9.43
N GLN A 93 1.72 12.20 8.39
CA GLN A 93 1.30 13.60 8.37
C GLN A 93 0.25 13.89 9.46
N MET A 94 -0.73 13.00 9.67
CA MET A 94 -1.73 13.16 10.73
C MET A 94 -1.09 13.22 12.13
N ILE A 95 -0.06 12.41 12.38
CA ILE A 95 0.66 12.39 13.66
C ILE A 95 1.55 13.63 13.80
N GLN A 96 2.28 13.99 12.74
CA GLN A 96 3.16 15.16 12.74
C GLN A 96 2.38 16.46 12.99
N HIS A 97 1.17 16.57 12.45
CA HIS A 97 0.30 17.74 12.57
C HIS A 97 -0.80 17.54 13.60
N LYS A 98 -0.62 16.62 14.57
CA LYS A 98 -1.66 16.25 15.54
C LYS A 98 -2.26 17.43 16.30
N GLU A 99 -1.56 18.55 16.49
CA GLU A 99 -2.10 19.72 17.19
C GLU A 99 -3.21 20.41 16.39
N GLU A 100 -3.13 20.37 15.05
CA GLU A 100 -4.10 20.97 14.13
C GLU A 100 -5.20 19.97 13.70
N GLU A 101 -4.90 18.67 13.71
CA GLU A 101 -5.83 17.62 13.28
C GLU A 101 -6.90 17.27 14.32
N ASP A 102 -8.10 16.88 13.90
CA ASP A 102 -9.16 16.45 14.85
C ASP A 102 -8.81 15.14 15.58
N ILE A 103 -8.12 14.24 14.88
CA ILE A 103 -7.71 12.94 15.42
C ILE A 103 -6.33 13.08 16.06
N LYS A 104 -6.30 13.13 17.39
CA LYS A 104 -5.04 13.18 18.16
C LYS A 104 -4.45 11.77 18.28
N ALA A 105 -3.29 11.55 17.69
CA ALA A 105 -2.58 10.28 17.76
C ALA A 105 -1.06 10.45 17.74
N ASP A 106 -0.37 9.58 18.45
CA ASP A 106 1.10 9.53 18.49
C ASP A 106 1.68 8.32 17.74
N HIS A 107 0.83 7.36 17.39
CA HIS A 107 1.22 6.08 16.80
C HIS A 107 0.25 5.68 15.70
N TYR A 108 0.74 4.86 14.77
CA TYR A 108 -0.10 4.17 13.81
C TYR A 108 0.34 2.71 13.63
N LEU A 109 -0.60 1.90 13.17
CA LEU A 109 -0.39 0.50 12.82
C LEU A 109 -1.17 0.19 11.55
N HIS A 110 -0.48 -0.28 10.52
CA HIS A 110 -1.11 -0.64 9.26
C HIS A 110 -1.55 -2.10 9.29
N ILE A 111 -2.85 -2.33 9.04
CA ILE A 111 -3.43 -3.67 8.97
C ILE A 111 -3.84 -3.93 7.52
N HIS A 112 -3.21 -4.93 6.93
CA HIS A 112 -3.53 -5.41 5.59
C HIS A 112 -4.27 -6.74 5.71
N VAL A 113 -5.57 -6.70 5.47
CA VAL A 113 -6.44 -7.86 5.62
C VAL A 113 -6.43 -8.63 4.30
N ILE A 114 -5.86 -9.84 4.31
CA ILE A 114 -5.71 -10.68 3.11
C ILE A 114 -6.03 -12.12 3.52
N PRO A 115 -6.94 -12.83 2.81
CA PRO A 115 -7.14 -14.26 3.01
C PRO A 115 -5.83 -15.03 2.89
N GLN A 116 -5.53 -15.93 3.82
CA GLN A 116 -4.32 -16.76 3.73
C GLN A 116 -4.30 -17.64 2.46
N GLU A 117 -5.47 -17.97 1.93
CA GLU A 117 -5.63 -18.75 0.71
C GLU A 117 -5.39 -17.93 -0.58
N ASP A 118 -5.31 -16.59 -0.50
CA ASP A 118 -5.06 -15.71 -1.66
C ASP A 118 -3.57 -15.72 -2.05
N THR A 119 -3.12 -16.90 -2.48
CA THR A 119 -1.76 -17.13 -2.95
C THR A 119 -1.45 -16.39 -4.25
N ASP A 120 -2.46 -16.03 -5.04
CA ASP A 120 -2.30 -15.22 -6.25
C ASP A 120 -1.77 -13.83 -5.91
N LEU A 121 -2.27 -13.21 -4.83
CA LEU A 121 -1.73 -11.95 -4.34
C LEU A 121 -0.46 -12.16 -3.50
N LEU A 122 -0.51 -13.07 -2.52
CA LEU A 122 0.55 -13.24 -1.53
C LEU A 122 1.87 -13.72 -2.15
N ASN A 123 1.80 -14.68 -3.09
CA ASN A 123 2.98 -15.27 -3.72
C ASN A 123 3.34 -14.62 -5.07
N LYS A 124 2.58 -13.62 -5.52
CA LYS A 124 2.94 -12.91 -6.74
C LYS A 124 4.31 -12.26 -6.58
N GLU A 125 5.18 -12.51 -7.55
CA GLU A 125 6.45 -11.83 -7.71
C GLU A 125 6.27 -10.47 -8.40
N TYR A 126 6.95 -9.44 -7.89
CA TYR A 126 6.88 -8.09 -8.43
C TYR A 126 8.21 -7.70 -9.08
N ARG A 127 8.21 -7.49 -10.41
CA ARG A 127 9.40 -7.07 -11.16
C ARG A 127 10.09 -5.82 -10.62
N PRO A 128 9.37 -4.74 -10.21
CA PRO A 128 9.99 -3.56 -9.63
C PRO A 128 10.71 -3.82 -8.29
N ALA A 129 10.53 -5.01 -7.71
CA ALA A 129 11.03 -5.41 -6.40
C ALA A 129 11.97 -6.62 -6.47
N ASN A 130 12.72 -6.77 -7.57
CA ASN A 130 13.63 -7.90 -7.79
C ASN A 130 12.92 -9.27 -7.65
N ASN A 131 11.65 -9.32 -8.09
CA ASN A 131 10.79 -10.50 -8.02
C ASN A 131 10.50 -11.01 -6.59
N ASN A 132 10.62 -10.15 -5.57
CA ASN A 132 10.11 -10.47 -4.24
C ASN A 132 8.57 -10.59 -4.25
N ASN A 133 8.05 -11.36 -3.29
CA ASN A 133 6.60 -11.47 -3.06
C ASN A 133 6.01 -10.19 -2.46
N MET A 134 4.68 -10.12 -2.28
CA MET A 134 4.02 -8.91 -1.79
C MET A 134 4.51 -8.47 -0.39
N GLU A 135 4.56 -9.39 0.57
CA GLU A 135 4.93 -9.07 1.95
C GLU A 135 6.39 -8.63 2.04
N ASP A 136 7.30 -9.42 1.46
CA ASP A 136 8.74 -9.15 1.47
C ASP A 136 9.06 -7.84 0.77
N THR A 137 8.40 -7.56 -0.35
CA THR A 137 8.52 -6.30 -1.07
C THR A 137 8.13 -5.12 -0.18
N TRP A 138 6.96 -5.18 0.46
CA TRP A 138 6.51 -4.07 1.28
C TRP A 138 7.36 -3.90 2.53
N ARG A 139 7.70 -4.99 3.24
CA ARG A 139 8.57 -4.95 4.41
C ARG A 139 9.94 -4.38 4.12
N ALA A 140 10.50 -4.65 2.95
CA ALA A 140 11.76 -4.07 2.49
C ALA A 140 11.69 -2.56 2.21
N CYS A 141 10.49 -2.00 2.06
CA CYS A 141 10.27 -0.56 1.96
C CYS A 141 10.17 0.12 3.34
N LEU A 142 10.02 -0.64 4.43
CA LEU A 142 9.79 -0.10 5.78
C LEU A 142 11.06 -0.04 6.62
N VAL A 143 11.18 1.03 7.41
CA VAL A 143 12.18 1.17 8.48
C VAL A 143 11.80 0.29 9.67
N ASP A 144 10.59 0.47 10.21
CA ASP A 144 10.05 -0.35 11.31
C ASP A 144 8.98 -1.32 10.81
N GLN A 145 9.38 -2.57 10.57
CA GLN A 145 8.47 -3.59 10.05
C GLN A 145 7.37 -4.01 11.04
N SER A 146 7.49 -3.68 12.34
CA SER A 146 6.47 -4.01 13.34
C SER A 146 5.19 -3.19 13.18
N LYS A 147 5.23 -2.08 12.45
CA LYS A 147 4.06 -1.23 12.12
C LYS A 147 3.20 -1.77 10.98
N TYR A 148 3.50 -2.95 10.44
CA TYR A 148 2.75 -3.57 9.36
C TYR A 148 2.38 -5.01 9.70
N LEU A 149 1.08 -5.28 9.71
CA LEU A 149 0.50 -6.59 9.98
C LEU A 149 -0.34 -7.05 8.80
N ILE A 150 -0.12 -8.28 8.38
CA ILE A 150 -1.06 -9.01 7.52
C ILE A 150 -1.94 -9.85 8.44
N VAL A 151 -3.25 -9.74 8.26
CA VAL A 151 -4.23 -10.44 9.10
C VAL A 151 -5.23 -11.15 8.22
N ASP A 152 -5.52 -12.41 8.54
CA ASP A 152 -6.58 -13.14 7.89
C ASP A 152 -7.97 -12.54 8.24
N PRO A 153 -8.85 -12.30 7.26
CA PRO A 153 -10.23 -11.86 7.46
C PRO A 153 -10.98 -12.57 8.60
N LYS A 154 -10.87 -13.90 8.68
CA LYS A 154 -11.56 -14.73 9.67
C LYS A 154 -11.05 -14.44 11.07
N ASN A 155 -9.73 -14.25 11.20
CA ASN A 155 -9.10 -13.91 12.47
C ASN A 155 -9.47 -12.50 12.92
N LEU A 156 -9.48 -11.53 12.01
CA LEU A 156 -9.87 -10.15 12.31
C LEU A 156 -11.32 -10.07 12.82
N MET A 157 -12.21 -10.83 12.19
CA MET A 157 -13.65 -10.78 12.49
C MET A 157 -14.08 -11.75 13.59
N LEU A 158 -13.17 -12.56 14.14
CA LEU A 158 -13.50 -13.55 15.18
C LEU A 158 -14.28 -12.95 16.38
N PRO A 159 -13.96 -11.73 16.87
CA PRO A 159 -14.69 -11.15 18.01
C PRO A 159 -16.19 -10.92 17.78
N ILE A 160 -16.64 -10.80 16.52
CA ILE A 160 -18.06 -10.56 16.22
C ILE A 160 -18.87 -11.84 16.04
N LYS A 161 -18.21 -13.01 16.01
CA LYS A 161 -18.84 -14.30 15.66
C LYS A 161 -20.08 -14.61 16.50
N ASP A 162 -19.96 -14.48 17.83
CA ASP A 162 -21.04 -14.86 18.75
C ASP A 162 -22.06 -13.74 18.96
N SER A 163 -21.62 -12.48 18.86
CA SER A 163 -22.50 -11.30 19.07
C SER A 163 -23.32 -10.95 17.82
N TYR A 164 -22.79 -11.26 16.63
CA TYR A 164 -23.41 -10.92 15.35
C TYR A 164 -23.33 -12.13 14.39
N PRO A 165 -23.99 -13.25 14.71
CA PRO A 165 -23.87 -14.49 13.94
C PRO A 165 -24.30 -14.32 12.47
N GLU A 166 -25.35 -13.54 12.20
CA GLU A 166 -25.79 -13.28 10.82
C GLU A 166 -24.75 -12.51 10.00
N LEU A 167 -24.08 -11.53 10.61
CA LEU A 167 -23.00 -10.78 9.96
C LEU A 167 -21.78 -11.68 9.76
N TRP A 168 -21.43 -12.49 10.76
CA TRP A 168 -20.37 -13.48 10.65
C TRP A 168 -20.61 -14.44 9.49
N ASP A 169 -21.81 -15.00 9.36
CA ASP A 169 -22.17 -15.92 8.28
C ASP A 169 -22.12 -15.24 6.91
N TYR A 170 -22.54 -13.98 6.83
CA TYR A 170 -22.41 -13.18 5.61
C TYR A 170 -20.94 -13.00 5.21
N LEU A 171 -20.09 -12.59 6.16
CA LEU A 171 -18.67 -12.36 5.91
C LEU A 171 -17.95 -13.68 5.60
N ALA A 172 -18.33 -14.79 6.23
CA ALA A 172 -17.75 -16.09 5.95
C ALA A 172 -17.97 -16.55 4.51
N LYS A 173 -19.19 -16.38 4.00
CA LYS A 173 -19.51 -16.71 2.60
C LYS A 173 -18.78 -15.81 1.60
N ARG A 174 -18.47 -14.58 1.99
CA ARG A 174 -17.90 -13.58 1.09
C ARG A 174 -16.39 -13.45 1.19
N TYR A 175 -15.77 -13.78 2.32
CA TYR A 175 -14.38 -13.42 2.59
C TYR A 175 -13.55 -14.51 3.27
N PHE A 176 -14.15 -15.59 3.83
CA PHE A 176 -13.40 -16.60 4.61
C PHE A 176 -13.34 -17.98 3.94
N ASN A 177 -14.28 -18.31 3.06
CA ASN A 177 -14.50 -19.69 2.58
C ASN A 177 -14.25 -19.86 1.07
N ASN A 178 -13.25 -19.18 0.52
CA ASN A 178 -12.86 -19.39 -0.89
C ASN A 178 -11.84 -20.51 -1.03
#